data_AF-A5GMC9-F1
#
_entry.id   AF-A5GMC9-F1
#
_cell.length_a   1.000
_cell.length_b   1.000
_cell.length_c   1.000
_cell.angle_alpha   90.00
_cell.angle_beta   90.00
_cell.angle_gamma   90.00
#
_symmetry.space_group_name_H-M   'P 1'
#
loop_
_entity.id
_entity.type
_entity.pdbx_description
1 polymer ?
#
loop_
_entity_poly.entity_id
_entity_poly.type
_entity_poly.pdbx_seq_one_letter_code
_entity_poly.pdbx_strand_id
1 'polypeptide(L)' 'MIDLQRILPFLSLLVLAITAAHTAHAGSATVQSVDQDVAINRAMGKVPAGKTVTDTSCRETQAGGIGGETLYRCTVTWE' A
#
# COMPACT_ATOMS: atom_id res chain seq x y z
N MET A 1 -18.83 -46.17 12.90
CA MET A 1 -19.47 -45.39 11.82
C MET A 1 -19.20 -43.92 12.12
N ILE A 2 -18.41 -43.27 11.27
CA ILE A 2 -18.10 -41.85 11.44
C ILE A 2 -19.37 -41.08 11.03
N ASP A 3 -19.92 -40.32 11.99
CA ASP A 3 -21.18 -39.61 11.86
C ASP A 3 -20.96 -38.36 10.98
N LEU A 4 -21.23 -38.50 9.68
CA LEU A 4 -20.89 -37.49 8.67
C LEU A 4 -21.55 -36.12 8.96
N GLN A 5 -22.69 -36.13 9.65
CA GLN A 5 -23.40 -34.91 10.10
C GLN A 5 -22.63 -34.09 11.13
N ARG A 6 -21.73 -34.69 11.92
CA ARG A 6 -20.92 -33.97 12.91
C ARG A 6 -19.68 -33.30 12.31
N ILE A 7 -19.28 -33.70 11.10
CA ILE A 7 -18.05 -33.20 10.44
C ILE A 7 -18.35 -32.00 9.54
N LEU A 8 -19.58 -31.89 9.02
CA LEU A 8 -20.04 -30.76 8.21
C LEU A 8 -19.70 -29.36 8.78
N PRO A 9 -19.93 -29.06 10.07
CA PRO A 9 -19.64 -27.72 10.60
C PRO A 9 -18.13 -27.44 10.72
N PHE A 10 -17.30 -28.47 10.85
CA PHE A 10 -15.84 -28.31 10.88
C PHE A 10 -15.27 -28.06 9.48
N LEU A 11 -15.87 -28.68 8.45
CA LEU A 11 -15.46 -28.49 7.06
C LEU A 11 -15.75 -27.06 6.57
N SER A 12 -16.91 -26.49 6.96
CA SER A 12 -17.27 -25.12 6.60
C SER A 12 -16.37 -24.08 7.28
N LEU A 13 -15.93 -24.33 8.53
CA LEU A 13 -14.94 -23.48 9.20
C LEU A 13 -13.57 -23.50 8.48
N LEU A 14 -13.15 -24.67 8.00
CA LEU A 14 -11.89 -24.84 7.29
C LEU A 14 -11.88 -24.10 5.95
N VAL A 15 -12.99 -24.13 5.21
CA VAL A 15 -13.10 -23.41 3.92
C VAL A 15 -13.05 -21.90 4.11
N LEU A 16 -13.63 -21.37 5.19
CA LEU A 16 -13.61 -19.93 5.48
C LEU A 16 -12.21 -19.43 5.88
N ALA A 17 -11.39 -20.27 6.52
CA ALA A 17 -10.02 -19.93 6.89
C ALA A 17 -9.08 -19.81 5.67
N ILE A 18 -9.37 -20.54 4.59
CA ILE A 18 -8.53 -20.56 3.37
C ILE A 18 -8.78 -19.31 2.51
N THR A 19 -10.00 -18.78 2.50
CA THR A 19 -10.34 -17.59 1.70
C THR A 19 -9.90 -16.27 2.33
N ALA A 20 -9.67 -16.23 3.65
CA ALA A 20 -9.23 -15.04 4.37
C ALA A 20 -7.74 -14.70 4.16
N ALA A 21 -6.97 -15.55 3.47
CA ALA A 21 -5.52 -15.40 3.31
C ALA A 21 -5.08 -14.56 2.09
N HIS A 22 -5.99 -13.85 1.41
CA HIS A 22 -5.57 -12.78 0.50
C HIS A 22 -5.22 -11.54 1.32
N THR A 23 -4.02 -11.53 1.88
CA THR A 23 -3.40 -10.32 2.39
C THR A 23 -3.11 -9.41 1.19
N ALA A 24 -3.94 -8.39 0.99
CA ALA A 24 -3.60 -7.25 0.14
C ALA A 24 -2.34 -6.61 0.74
N HIS A 25 -1.17 -6.97 0.19
CA HIS A 25 0.10 -6.41 0.61
C HIS A 25 0.29 -5.07 -0.11
N ALA A 26 -0.44 -4.06 0.37
CA ALA A 26 -0.25 -2.67 -0.02
C ALA A 26 1.19 -2.26 0.29
N GLY A 27 1.97 -1.96 -0.75
CA GLY A 27 3.28 -1.34 -0.61
C GLY A 27 3.18 0.17 -0.77
N SER A 28 4.10 0.93 -0.15
CA SER A 28 4.20 2.37 -0.39
C SER A 28 5.64 2.87 -0.33
N ALA A 29 5.92 3.95 -1.05
CA ALA A 29 7.18 4.67 -0.99
C ALA A 29 6.91 6.17 -0.89
N THR A 30 7.60 6.82 0.04
CA THR A 30 7.55 8.27 0.22
C THR A 30 8.89 8.90 -0.11
N VAL A 31 8.87 9.94 -0.93
CA VAL A 31 10.07 10.74 -1.29
C VAL A 31 9.75 12.22 -1.13
N GLN A 32 10.75 12.99 -0.69
CA GLN A 32 10.66 14.44 -0.61
C GLN A 32 11.61 15.09 -1.62
N SER A 33 11.18 16.19 -2.23
CA SER A 33 12.00 17.03 -3.09
C SER A 33 11.46 18.46 -3.13
N VAL A 34 12.29 19.41 -3.58
CA VAL A 34 11.92 20.81 -3.82
C VAL A 34 11.02 20.95 -5.06
N ASP A 35 11.00 19.91 -5.90
CA ASP A 35 10.18 19.80 -7.10
C ASP A 35 9.22 18.61 -6.97
N GLN A 36 7.93 18.86 -7.20
CA GLN A 36 6.89 17.86 -7.02
C GLN A 36 7.04 16.67 -7.99
N ASP A 37 7.35 16.94 -9.25
CA ASP A 37 7.47 15.90 -10.28
C ASP A 37 8.70 15.03 -10.03
N VAL A 38 9.79 15.61 -9.54
CA VAL A 38 10.96 14.84 -9.10
C VAL A 38 10.61 13.94 -7.91
N ALA A 39 9.85 14.42 -6.94
CA ALA A 39 9.40 13.62 -5.80
C ALA A 39 8.52 12.44 -6.24
N ILE A 40 7.54 12.70 -7.13
CA ILE A 40 6.67 11.66 -7.70
C ILE A 40 7.48 10.64 -8.48
N ASN A 41 8.31 11.07 -9.43
CA ASN A 41 9.06 10.14 -10.28
C ASN A 41 10.03 9.27 -9.48
N ARG A 42 10.67 9.83 -8.44
CA ARG A 42 11.53 9.05 -7.54
C ARG A 42 10.74 8.05 -6.70
N ALA A 43 9.53 8.41 -6.24
CA ALA A 43 8.66 7.50 -5.51
C ALA A 43 8.10 6.38 -6.43
N MET A 44 7.69 6.73 -7.65
CA MET A 44 7.28 5.78 -8.70
C MET A 44 8.40 4.80 -9.05
N GLY A 45 9.65 5.27 -9.11
CA GLY A 45 10.81 4.41 -9.33
C GLY A 45 11.10 3.40 -8.21
N LYS A 46 10.38 3.46 -7.08
CA LYS A 46 10.43 2.45 -6.01
C LYS A 46 9.36 1.37 -6.14
N VAL A 47 8.38 1.55 -7.03
CA VAL A 47 7.33 0.56 -7.29
C VAL A 47 7.97 -0.68 -7.92
N PRO A 48 7.83 -1.88 -7.31
CA PRO A 48 8.37 -3.10 -7.90
C PRO A 48 7.72 -3.43 -9.25
N ALA A 49 8.49 -4.08 -10.14
CA ALA A 49 7.96 -4.55 -11.41
C ALA A 49 6.75 -5.49 -11.20
N GLY A 50 5.70 -5.30 -12.01
CA GLY A 50 4.47 -6.10 -11.92
C GLY A 50 3.47 -5.64 -10.85
N LYS A 51 3.80 -4.61 -10.06
CA LYS A 51 2.86 -3.96 -9.12
C LYS A 51 2.06 -2.86 -9.82
N THR A 52 0.83 -2.66 -9.37
CA THR A 52 -0.05 -1.62 -9.92
C THR A 52 -0.17 -0.49 -8.91
N VAL A 53 0.15 0.73 -9.35
CA VAL A 53 -0.04 1.92 -8.50
C VAL A 53 -1.52 2.15 -8.28
N THR A 54 -1.91 2.26 -7.02
CA THR A 54 -3.29 2.45 -6.56
C THR A 54 -3.55 3.85 -6.04
N ASP A 55 -2.52 4.54 -5.54
CA ASP A 55 -2.62 5.92 -5.08
C ASP A 55 -1.31 6.67 -5.30
N THR A 56 -1.41 7.98 -5.51
CA THR A 56 -0.28 8.91 -5.47
C THR A 56 -0.74 10.20 -4.83
N SER A 57 -0.14 10.56 -3.71
CA SER A 57 -0.52 11.73 -2.92
C SER A 57 0.71 12.57 -2.57
N CYS A 58 0.56 13.89 -2.69
CA CYS A 58 1.63 14.85 -2.36
C CYS A 58 1.16 15.83 -1.30
N ARG A 59 2.07 16.20 -0.41
CA ARG A 59 1.88 17.27 0.57
C ARG A 59 3.00 18.27 0.49
N GLU A 60 2.65 19.54 0.42
CA GLU A 60 3.58 20.65 0.56
C GLU A 60 3.95 20.83 2.04
N THR A 61 5.23 21.08 2.27
CA THR A 61 5.82 21.33 3.58
C THR A 61 6.79 22.49 3.45
N GLN A 62 6.76 23.47 4.36
CA GLN A 62 7.79 24.51 4.37
C GLN A 62 8.96 24.09 5.25
N ALA A 63 10.16 24.08 4.69
CA ALA A 63 11.39 23.93 5.46
C ALA A 63 11.92 25.31 5.87
N GLY A 64 12.00 25.57 7.18
CA GLY A 64 12.63 26.78 7.73
C GLY A 64 11.69 27.92 8.15
N GLY A 65 10.37 27.71 8.16
CA GLY A 65 9.39 28.72 8.61
C GLY A 65 9.03 29.74 7.53
N ILE A 66 8.59 30.95 7.93
CA ILE A 66 8.14 32.00 7.00
C ILE A 66 9.28 32.42 6.07
N GLY A 67 9.13 32.18 4.76
CA GLY A 67 10.15 32.43 3.74
C GLY A 67 11.08 31.24 3.48
N GLY A 68 10.81 30.08 4.10
CA GLY A 68 11.50 28.82 3.86
C GLY A 68 11.17 28.19 2.51
N GLU A 69 11.98 27.21 2.10
CA GLU A 69 11.80 26.49 0.84
C GLU A 69 10.57 25.57 0.90
N THR A 70 9.76 25.59 -0.16
CA THR A 70 8.65 24.65 -0.32
C THR A 70 9.20 23.28 -0.71
N LEU A 71 8.92 22.28 0.10
CA LEU A 71 9.25 20.88 -0.14
C LEU A 71 7.97 20.09 -0.39
N TYR A 72 7.98 19.30 -1.44
CA TYR A 72 6.93 18.35 -1.79
C TYR A 72 7.29 16.98 -1.27
N ARG A 73 6.47 16.44 -0.35
CA ARG A 73 6.56 15.07 0.13
C ARG A 73 5.47 14.25 -0.54
N CYS A 74 5.88 13.39 -1.48
CA CYS A 74 4.97 12.56 -2.26
C CYS A 74 5.09 11.08 -1.86
N THR A 75 3.94 10.42 -1.73
CA THR A 75 3.80 9.00 -1.44
C THR A 75 3.10 8.32 -2.61
N VAL A 76 3.67 7.21 -3.07
CA VAL A 76 3.05 6.32 -4.06
C VAL A 76 2.70 5.02 -3.34
N THR A 77 1.48 4.53 -3.54
CA THR A 77 0.97 3.27 -2.99
C THR A 77 0.68 2.29 -4.12
N TRP A 78 0.92 1.00 -3.92
CA TRP A 78 0.70 -0.03 -4.93
C TRP A 78 0.24 -1.35 -4.32
N GLU A 79 -0.38 -2.18 -5.15
CA GLU A 79 -0.82 -3.56 -4.86
C GLU A 79 -0.17 -4.57 -5.81
#